data_AF-A0A7V2STI6-F1
#
_entry.id   AF-A0A7V2STI6-F1
#
_cell.length_a   1.000
_cell.length_b   1.000
_cell.length_c   1.000
_cell.angle_alpha   90.00
_cell.angle_beta   90.00
_cell.angle_gamma   90.00
#
_symmetry.space_group_name_H-M   'P 1'
#
loop_
_entity.id
_entity.type
_entity.pdbx_description
1 polymer ?
#
loop_
_entity_poly.entity_id
_entity_poly.type
_entity_poly.pdbx_seq_one_letter_code
_entity_poly.pdbx_strand_id
1 'polypeptide(L)'
;DINKVQSAQHYAQKSQLFWNCGQNCERTFIPVQQAGDLTRIDMVGRAAAYGDIDNDGDLDIVVTQVARKPQLFINNSEVGNWIGIKINSKKPIIGAKITVVTDQGTQVLHYSQTKSYLSQVQLGQIIGLGHGKLMKIVVSYNNESKAFNKLGINHWNTIEF
;
A
#
# COMPACT_ATOMS: atom_id res chain seq x y z
N ASP A 1 -12.55 28.53 -13.65
CA ASP A 1 -12.67 28.19 -12.23
C ASP A 1 -14.12 28.46 -11.82
N ILE A 2 -14.84 27.43 -11.38
CA ILE A 2 -16.28 27.49 -11.07
C ILE A 2 -16.56 28.49 -9.94
N ASN A 3 -15.59 28.67 -9.05
CA ASN A 3 -15.67 29.59 -7.91
C ASN A 3 -15.74 31.07 -8.33
N LYS A 4 -15.40 31.39 -9.60
CA LYS A 4 -15.58 32.74 -10.17
C LYS A 4 -17.04 33.06 -10.48
N VAL A 5 -17.88 32.05 -10.66
CA VAL A 5 -19.31 32.17 -11.02
C VAL A 5 -20.20 31.76 -9.84
N GLN A 6 -19.75 30.81 -9.01
CA GLN A 6 -20.44 30.35 -7.81
C GLN A 6 -19.46 30.28 -6.64
N SER A 7 -19.30 31.40 -5.94
CA SER A 7 -18.30 31.57 -4.87
C SER A 7 -18.50 30.64 -3.66
N ALA A 8 -19.72 30.15 -3.43
CA ALA A 8 -20.04 29.22 -2.35
C ALA A 8 -19.71 27.75 -2.66
N GLN A 9 -19.39 27.42 -3.91
CA GLN A 9 -19.13 26.04 -4.29
C GLN A 9 -17.65 25.72 -4.08
N HIS A 10 -17.37 24.78 -3.19
CA HIS A 10 -16.03 24.22 -2.98
C HIS A 10 -16.05 22.74 -3.30
N TYR A 11 -15.07 22.27 -4.07
CA TYR A 11 -14.99 20.90 -4.56
C TYR A 11 -13.74 20.16 -4.07
N ALA A 12 -12.79 20.87 -3.45
CA ALA A 12 -11.71 20.23 -2.71
C ALA A 12 -12.30 19.59 -1.46
N GLN A 13 -11.87 18.37 -1.15
CA GLN A 13 -12.34 17.61 -0.01
C GLN A 13 -11.15 16.98 0.72
N LYS A 14 -11.35 16.69 2.00
CA LYS A 14 -10.42 15.86 2.76
C LYS A 14 -10.29 14.49 2.11
N SER A 15 -9.06 14.04 1.92
CA SER A 15 -8.80 12.64 1.59
C SER A 15 -9.31 11.73 2.71
N GLN A 16 -9.65 10.50 2.37
CA GLN A 16 -10.13 9.49 3.30
C GLN A 16 -9.24 8.25 3.18
N LEU A 17 -8.84 7.69 4.32
CA LEU A 17 -8.09 6.44 4.39
C LEU A 17 -8.96 5.39 5.06
N PHE A 18 -8.97 4.18 4.51
CA PHE A 18 -9.76 3.06 5.02
C PHE A 18 -8.87 1.85 5.26
N TRP A 19 -9.08 1.18 6.39
CA TRP A 19 -8.48 -0.11 6.68
C TRP A 19 -9.36 -1.22 6.12
N ASN A 20 -8.76 -2.17 5.39
CA ASN A 20 -9.45 -3.41 5.03
C ASN A 20 -9.47 -4.33 6.25
N CYS A 21 -10.57 -4.30 6.99
CA CYS A 21 -10.82 -5.08 8.20
C CYS A 21 -11.03 -6.58 7.90
N GLY A 22 -11.38 -6.91 6.65
CA GLY A 22 -11.67 -8.27 6.22
C GLY A 22 -13.12 -8.69 6.46
N GLN A 23 -13.41 -9.97 6.20
CA GLN A 23 -14.78 -10.51 6.16
C GLN A 23 -15.45 -10.65 7.53
N ASN A 24 -14.68 -10.63 8.61
CA ASN A 24 -15.19 -10.83 9.97
C ASN A 24 -15.68 -9.54 10.64
N CYS A 25 -15.53 -8.39 9.98
CA CYS A 25 -15.96 -7.09 10.48
C CYS A 25 -17.35 -6.75 9.93
N GLU A 26 -18.15 -6.00 10.69
CA GLU A 26 -19.46 -5.51 10.24
C GLU A 26 -19.36 -4.76 8.90
N ARG A 27 -18.25 -4.05 8.69
CA ARG A 27 -17.88 -3.42 7.43
C ARG A 27 -16.47 -3.85 7.03
N THR A 28 -16.32 -4.30 5.79
CA THR A 28 -15.01 -4.71 5.23
C THR A 28 -14.01 -3.56 5.24
N PHE A 29 -14.48 -2.32 5.01
CA PHE A 29 -13.65 -1.12 5.05
C PHE A 29 -14.09 -0.23 6.20
N ILE A 30 -13.17 0.09 7.10
CA ILE A 30 -13.40 0.98 8.24
C ILE A 30 -12.56 2.25 8.09
N PRO A 31 -13.11 3.45 8.35
CA PRO A 31 -12.34 4.68 8.28
C PRO A 31 -11.17 4.65 9.28
N VAL A 32 -9.98 5.04 8.81
CA VAL A 32 -8.84 5.26 9.69
C VAL A 32 -9.05 6.61 10.39
N GLN A 33 -9.20 6.57 11.72
CA GLN A 33 -9.47 7.75 12.55
C GLN A 33 -8.30 8.75 12.54
N GLN A 34 -7.07 8.24 12.50
CA GLN A 34 -5.85 9.04 12.54
C GLN A 34 -4.98 8.68 11.34
N ALA A 35 -5.08 9.45 10.27
CA ALA A 35 -4.31 9.25 9.04
C ALA A 35 -3.35 10.42 8.78
N GLY A 36 -2.90 11.07 9.86
CA GLY A 36 -1.97 12.19 9.81
C GLY A 36 -2.42 13.32 8.89
N ASP A 37 -1.44 13.96 8.24
CA ASP A 37 -1.65 15.15 7.41
C ASP A 37 -2.44 14.87 6.13
N LEU A 38 -2.55 13.60 5.69
CA LEU A 38 -3.35 13.20 4.52
C LEU A 38 -4.80 13.68 4.62
N THR A 39 -5.38 13.67 5.83
CA THR A 39 -6.79 14.05 6.08
C THR A 39 -6.97 15.50 6.53
N ARG A 40 -5.86 16.25 6.64
CA ARG A 40 -5.85 17.66 7.10
C ARG A 40 -5.87 18.64 5.94
N ILE A 41 -5.50 18.20 4.74
CA ILE A 41 -5.43 19.03 3.54
C ILE A 41 -6.61 18.71 2.63
N ASP A 42 -7.40 19.73 2.30
CA ASP A 42 -8.42 19.62 1.26
C ASP A 42 -7.74 19.60 -0.11
N MET A 43 -8.02 18.58 -0.91
CA MET A 43 -7.40 18.40 -2.22
C MET A 43 -8.40 17.91 -3.25
N VAL A 44 -8.01 18.11 -4.52
CA VAL A 44 -8.76 17.63 -5.68
C VAL A 44 -7.94 16.49 -6.28
N GLY A 45 -7.82 15.41 -5.50
CA GLY A 45 -6.98 14.25 -5.82
C GLY A 45 -7.38 13.60 -7.15
N ARG A 46 -6.40 13.06 -7.87
CA ARG A 46 -6.61 12.38 -9.16
C ARG A 46 -5.90 11.03 -9.24
N ALA A 47 -4.62 10.98 -8.88
CA ALA A 47 -3.83 9.76 -8.85
C ALA A 47 -3.15 9.60 -7.49
N ALA A 48 -2.87 8.36 -7.11
CA ALA A 48 -2.09 8.04 -5.92
C ALA A 48 -1.05 6.97 -6.26
N ALA A 49 0.22 7.29 -6.05
CA ALA A 49 1.32 6.34 -6.09
C ALA A 49 1.87 6.17 -4.68
N TYR A 50 2.42 4.99 -4.38
CA TYR A 50 3.01 4.69 -3.08
C TYR A 50 4.23 3.79 -3.22
N GLY A 51 5.11 3.86 -2.22
CA GLY A 51 6.39 3.17 -2.15
C GLY A 51 7.18 3.62 -0.93
N ASP A 52 8.33 3.00 -0.73
CA ASP A 52 9.28 3.28 0.36
C ASP A 52 10.27 4.35 -0.13
N ILE A 53 9.90 5.63 -0.01
CA ILE A 53 10.62 6.72 -0.68
C ILE A 53 11.92 7.04 0.07
N ASP A 54 11.91 6.98 1.39
CA ASP A 54 13.09 7.23 2.23
C ASP A 54 13.82 5.95 2.67
N ASN A 55 13.31 4.76 2.32
CA ASN A 55 13.90 3.43 2.60
C ASN A 55 13.90 3.05 4.08
N ASP A 56 12.88 3.44 4.83
CA ASP A 56 12.73 3.08 6.25
C ASP A 56 11.83 1.85 6.47
N GLY A 57 11.16 1.39 5.41
CA GLY A 57 10.36 0.17 5.44
C GLY A 57 8.89 0.36 5.73
N ASP A 58 8.39 1.58 5.62
CA ASP A 58 6.98 1.87 5.57
C ASP A 58 6.53 2.42 4.18
N LEU A 59 5.24 2.72 4.02
CA LEU A 59 4.72 3.17 2.72
C LEU A 59 4.41 4.66 2.77
N ASP A 60 5.12 5.39 1.92
CA ASP A 60 4.85 6.78 1.58
C ASP A 60 3.85 6.90 0.44
N ILE A 61 3.21 8.07 0.34
CA ILE A 61 2.17 8.31 -0.67
C ILE A 61 2.43 9.63 -1.38
N VAL A 62 2.40 9.60 -2.72
CA VAL A 62 2.31 10.78 -3.58
C VAL A 62 0.92 10.86 -4.19
N VAL A 63 0.24 11.98 -3.97
CA VAL A 63 -1.08 12.27 -4.55
C VAL A 63 -0.97 13.42 -5.56
N THR A 64 -1.42 13.17 -6.80
CA THR A 64 -1.58 14.25 -7.78
C THR A 64 -2.94 14.90 -7.61
N GLN A 65 -3.04 16.19 -7.94
CA GLN A 65 -4.27 16.95 -7.82
C GLN A 65 -4.44 17.94 -8.97
N VAL A 66 -5.69 18.32 -9.24
CA VAL A 66 -6.02 19.24 -10.33
C VAL A 66 -5.50 20.65 -10.04
N ALA A 67 -4.85 21.25 -11.04
CA ALA A 67 -4.41 22.65 -11.04
C ALA A 67 -3.52 23.05 -9.84
N ARG A 68 -2.89 22.07 -9.18
CA ARG A 68 -2.00 22.25 -8.04
C ARG A 68 -0.83 21.27 -8.10
N LYS A 69 0.23 21.56 -7.36
CA LYS A 69 1.39 20.67 -7.24
C LYS A 69 0.99 19.35 -6.59
N PRO A 70 1.63 18.21 -6.93
CA PRO A 70 1.45 16.98 -6.18
C PRO A 70 1.79 17.18 -4.70
N GLN A 71 1.24 16.32 -3.84
CA GLN A 71 1.54 16.27 -2.42
C GLN A 71 2.26 14.96 -2.13
N LEU A 72 3.38 15.05 -1.40
CA LEU A 72 4.10 13.91 -0.87
C LEU A 72 3.78 13.81 0.62
N PHE A 73 3.38 12.63 1.05
CA PHE A 73 3.15 12.28 2.45
C PHE A 73 4.17 11.23 2.82
N ILE A 74 5.09 11.60 3.70
CA ILE A 74 6.05 10.67 4.30
C ILE A 74 5.39 10.05 5.51
N ASN A 75 5.29 8.73 5.53
CA ASN A 75 4.79 8.04 6.69
C ASN A 75 5.94 7.88 7.71
N ASN A 76 5.63 8.19 8.98
CA ASN A 76 6.62 8.15 10.08
C ASN A 76 6.00 7.38 11.25
N SER A 77 5.15 6.40 10.93
CA SER A 77 4.37 5.68 11.93
C SER A 77 5.17 4.51 12.47
N GLU A 78 5.38 4.44 13.78
CA GLU A 78 6.03 3.28 14.41
C GLU A 78 5.02 2.14 14.62
N VAL A 79 4.76 1.37 13.56
CA VAL A 79 3.71 0.32 13.56
C VAL A 79 4.24 -1.11 13.72
N GLY A 80 5.52 -1.28 14.03
CA GLY A 80 6.16 -2.56 14.32
C GLY A 80 7.03 -3.07 13.17
N ASN A 81 7.09 -4.39 13.00
CA ASN A 81 7.95 -5.02 12.00
C ASN A 81 7.32 -4.97 10.61
N TRP A 82 8.18 -5.06 9.59
CA TRP A 82 7.79 -5.15 8.19
C TRP A 82 8.62 -6.21 7.46
N ILE A 83 8.25 -6.53 6.23
CA ILE A 83 9.07 -7.30 5.31
C ILE A 83 8.91 -6.78 3.88
N GLY A 84 10.04 -6.56 3.21
CA GLY A 84 10.09 -6.19 1.81
C GLY A 84 10.27 -7.42 0.93
N ILE A 85 9.47 -7.56 -0.13
CA ILE A 85 9.54 -8.67 -1.09
C ILE A 85 9.77 -8.14 -2.50
N LYS A 86 10.89 -8.54 -3.10
CA LYS A 86 11.17 -8.44 -4.54
C LYS A 86 11.16 -9.84 -5.12
N ILE A 87 10.50 -10.02 -6.27
CA ILE A 87 10.43 -11.33 -6.91
C ILE A 87 11.30 -11.31 -8.16
N ASN A 88 12.29 -12.18 -8.19
CA ASN A 88 13.08 -12.48 -9.37
C ASN A 88 12.50 -13.71 -10.05
N SER A 89 12.17 -13.60 -11.34
CA SER A 89 11.59 -14.67 -12.13
C SER A 89 12.00 -14.51 -13.58
N LYS A 90 12.17 -15.63 -14.30
CA LYS A 90 12.59 -15.62 -15.72
C LYS A 90 11.60 -14.90 -16.63
N LYS A 91 10.31 -14.91 -16.26
CA LYS A 91 9.23 -14.23 -16.98
C LYS A 91 8.51 -13.29 -16.02
N PRO A 92 7.94 -12.17 -16.50
CA PRO A 92 7.10 -11.32 -15.67
C PRO A 92 5.93 -12.10 -15.06
N ILE A 93 5.74 -11.96 -13.75
CA ILE A 93 4.66 -12.59 -12.98
C ILE A 93 3.71 -11.55 -12.38
N ILE A 94 3.44 -10.46 -13.12
CA ILE A 94 2.51 -9.42 -12.68
C ILE A 94 1.14 -10.04 -12.43
N GLY A 95 0.57 -9.78 -11.25
CA GLY A 95 -0.64 -10.42 -10.76
C GLY A 95 -0.42 -11.63 -9.86
N ALA A 96 0.83 -12.05 -9.61
CA ALA A 96 1.13 -13.12 -8.64
C ALA A 96 0.54 -12.80 -7.27
N LYS A 97 -0.13 -13.79 -6.67
CA LYS A 97 -0.69 -13.71 -5.33
C LYS A 97 0.41 -13.96 -4.31
N ILE A 98 0.64 -13.00 -3.42
CA ILE A 98 1.53 -13.13 -2.27
C ILE A 98 0.66 -13.34 -1.04
N THR A 99 0.80 -14.49 -0.40
CA THR A 99 0.13 -14.83 0.86
C THR A 99 1.14 -14.82 1.98
N VAL A 100 0.99 -13.90 2.92
CA VAL A 100 1.85 -13.78 4.10
C VAL A 100 1.12 -14.32 5.31
N VAL A 101 1.70 -15.33 5.95
CA VAL A 101 1.13 -15.97 7.13
C VAL A 101 1.99 -15.62 8.34
N THR A 102 1.35 -15.02 9.33
CA THR A 102 1.91 -14.80 10.67
C THR A 102 1.13 -15.62 11.70
N ASP A 103 1.61 -15.63 12.93
CA ASP A 103 0.85 -16.15 14.07
C ASP A 103 -0.39 -15.30 14.43
N GLN A 104 -0.49 -14.06 13.92
CA GLN A 104 -1.63 -13.16 14.12
C GLN A 104 -2.67 -13.22 12.99
N GLY A 105 -2.35 -13.86 11.87
CA GLY A 105 -3.30 -13.97 10.76
C GLY A 105 -2.64 -14.11 9.39
N THR A 106 -3.43 -13.87 8.34
CA THR A 106 -2.99 -13.99 6.96
C THR A 106 -3.32 -12.72 6.19
N GLN A 107 -2.33 -12.20 5.46
CA GLN A 107 -2.50 -11.10 4.52
C GLN A 107 -2.32 -11.63 3.09
N VAL A 108 -3.14 -11.13 2.17
CA VAL A 108 -3.10 -11.52 0.75
C VAL A 108 -2.96 -10.26 -0.10
N LEU A 109 -1.91 -10.23 -0.93
CA LEU A 109 -1.58 -9.12 -1.81
C LEU A 109 -1.36 -9.64 -3.23
N HIS A 110 -1.37 -8.74 -4.21
CA HIS A 110 -1.04 -9.06 -5.59
C HIS A 110 0.18 -8.26 -6.03
N TYR A 111 1.17 -8.94 -6.60
CA TYR A 111 2.39 -8.36 -7.15
C TYR A 111 2.08 -7.59 -8.43
N SER A 112 1.81 -6.29 -8.32
CA SER A 112 1.50 -5.44 -9.47
C SER A 112 1.71 -3.96 -9.15
N GLN A 113 2.16 -3.21 -10.15
CA GLN A 113 2.33 -1.76 -10.09
C GLN A 113 1.08 -0.98 -10.53
N THR A 114 0.11 -1.65 -11.15
CA THR A 114 -1.06 -0.98 -11.77
C THR A 114 -2.11 -0.66 -10.70
N LYS A 115 -1.93 0.47 -10.02
CA LYS A 115 -2.82 0.93 -8.94
C LYS A 115 -3.17 2.40 -9.15
N SER A 116 -4.39 2.74 -8.72
CA SER A 116 -4.97 4.08 -8.86
C SER A 116 -5.06 4.54 -10.33
N TYR A 117 -5.49 5.78 -10.57
CA TYR A 117 -5.78 6.32 -11.89
C TYR A 117 -4.54 6.99 -12.51
N LEU A 118 -4.14 6.57 -13.72
CA LEU A 118 -2.97 7.12 -14.45
C LEU A 118 -1.67 7.16 -13.62
N SER A 119 -1.47 6.16 -12.77
CA SER A 119 -0.29 6.04 -11.89
C SER A 119 0.25 4.61 -11.86
N GLN A 120 1.47 4.48 -11.35
CA GLN A 120 2.09 3.21 -10.98
C GLN A 120 2.68 3.31 -9.57
N VAL A 121 2.73 2.17 -8.88
CA VAL A 121 3.32 2.05 -7.54
C VAL A 121 4.62 1.27 -7.60
N GLN A 122 5.37 1.26 -6.50
CA GLN A 122 6.55 0.42 -6.34
C GLN A 122 6.21 -1.05 -6.62
N LEU A 123 7.04 -1.74 -7.41
CA LEU A 123 6.81 -3.15 -7.74
C LEU A 123 7.08 -4.07 -6.54
N GLY A 124 8.18 -3.82 -5.83
CA GLY A 124 8.51 -4.52 -4.59
C GLY A 124 7.46 -4.22 -3.53
N GLN A 125 7.00 -5.25 -2.83
CA GLN A 125 5.94 -5.13 -1.84
C GLN A 125 6.50 -4.98 -0.44
N ILE A 126 6.15 -3.88 0.23
CA ILE A 126 6.29 -3.75 1.67
C ILE A 126 5.04 -4.29 2.32
N ILE A 127 5.24 -5.14 3.32
CA ILE A 127 4.17 -5.81 4.03
C ILE A 127 4.39 -5.59 5.52
N GLY A 128 3.50 -4.83 6.16
CA GLY A 128 3.50 -4.64 7.60
C GLY A 128 3.17 -5.94 8.32
N LEU A 129 4.03 -6.36 9.25
CA LEU A 129 3.86 -7.53 10.10
C LEU A 129 3.39 -7.13 11.52
N GLY A 130 3.56 -5.87 11.89
CA GLY A 130 3.31 -5.38 13.24
C GLY A 130 4.15 -6.16 14.24
N HIS A 131 3.52 -6.68 15.28
CA HIS A 131 4.18 -7.54 16.27
C HIS A 131 4.04 -9.04 15.96
N GLY A 132 3.45 -9.40 14.82
CA GLY A 132 3.24 -10.79 14.43
C GLY A 132 4.53 -11.48 14.00
N LYS A 133 4.70 -12.74 14.41
CA LYS A 133 5.81 -13.59 14.00
C LYS A 133 5.55 -14.12 12.59
N LEU A 134 6.45 -13.85 11.65
CA LEU A 134 6.40 -14.39 10.30
C LEU A 134 6.56 -15.92 10.34
N MET A 135 5.59 -16.65 9.77
CA MET A 135 5.62 -18.11 9.69
C MET A 135 6.04 -18.57 8.29
N LYS A 136 5.42 -18.01 7.24
CA LYS A 136 5.75 -18.29 5.84
C LYS A 136 5.20 -17.23 4.90
N ILE A 137 5.81 -17.13 3.72
CA ILE A 137 5.26 -16.43 2.56
C ILE A 137 5.06 -17.43 1.43
N VAL A 138 3.90 -17.41 0.79
CA VAL A 138 3.60 -18.23 -0.39
C VAL A 138 3.36 -17.29 -1.57
N VAL A 139 4.13 -17.47 -2.64
CA VAL A 139 3.86 -16.84 -3.93
C VAL A 139 3.16 -17.85 -4.82
N SER A 140 2.03 -17.47 -5.39
CA SER A 140 1.26 -18.28 -6.33
C SER A 140 1.02 -17.50 -7.61
N TYR A 141 1.32 -18.08 -8.76
CA TYR A 141 1.05 -17.49 -10.06
C TYR A 141 0.68 -18.58 -11.06
N ASN A 142 -0.40 -18.39 -11.80
CA ASN A 142 -1.05 -19.44 -12.60
C ASN A 142 -1.30 -20.69 -11.74
N ASN A 143 -0.63 -21.80 -12.04
CA ASN A 143 -0.76 -23.08 -11.33
C ASN A 143 0.48 -23.43 -10.49
N GLU A 144 1.45 -22.53 -10.40
CA GLU A 144 2.68 -22.74 -9.63
C GLU A 144 2.59 -22.02 -8.29
N SER A 145 3.16 -22.64 -7.24
CA SER A 145 3.26 -22.05 -5.92
C SER A 145 4.58 -22.41 -5.25
N LYS A 146 5.21 -21.43 -4.61
CA LYS A 146 6.45 -21.62 -3.83
C LYS A 146 6.30 -20.99 -2.46
N ALA A 147 6.74 -21.72 -1.44
CA ALA A 147 6.72 -21.29 -0.05
C ALA A 147 8.13 -20.92 0.43
N PHE A 148 8.22 -19.82 1.18
CA PHE A 148 9.45 -19.26 1.73
C PHE A 148 9.30 -19.12 3.25
N ASN A 149 10.15 -19.81 4.00
CA ASN A 149 10.06 -19.88 5.47
C ASN A 149 11.29 -19.27 6.18
N LYS A 150 12.29 -18.82 5.43
CA LYS A 150 13.55 -18.28 5.93
C LYS A 150 13.81 -16.92 5.28
N LEU A 151 12.99 -15.96 5.65
CA LEU A 151 13.13 -14.56 5.24
C LEU A 151 13.37 -13.74 6.48
N GLY A 152 14.22 -12.72 6.38
CA GLY A 152 14.39 -11.80 7.50
C GLY A 152 13.39 -10.66 7.44
N ILE A 153 13.11 -10.12 8.62
CA ILE A 153 12.18 -9.03 8.86
C ILE A 153 12.95 -7.71 8.93
N ASN A 154 12.25 -6.61 8.71
CA ASN A 154 12.78 -5.24 8.70
C ASN A 154 13.85 -5.02 7.64
N HIS A 155 13.74 -5.74 6.52
CA HIS A 155 14.58 -5.56 5.35
C HIS A 155 13.92 -6.07 4.06
N TRP A 156 14.53 -5.71 2.93
CA TRP A 156 14.20 -6.22 1.61
C TRP A 156 14.76 -7.62 1.37
N ASN A 157 13.91 -8.56 0.96
CA ASN A 157 14.28 -9.90 0.52
C ASN A 157 14.03 -10.02 -0.99
N THR A 158 14.97 -10.66 -1.70
CA THR A 158 14.75 -11.10 -3.08
C THR A 158 14.46 -12.59 -3.07
N ILE A 159 13.33 -13.00 -3.64
CA ILE A 159 12.92 -14.41 -3.74
C ILE A 159 12.91 -14.87 -5.19
N GLU A 160 13.33 -16.12 -5.40
CA GLU A 160 13.41 -16.75 -6.72
C GLU A 160 12.13 -17.55 -7.01
N PHE A 161 11.34 -17.08 -7.98
CA PHE A 161 10.08 -17.68 -8.40
C PHE A 161 10.17 -18.27 -9.82
#